data_AF-A0AAF0HSR8-F1
#
_entry.id   AF-A0AAF0HSR8-F1
#
_cell.length_a   1.000
_cell.length_b   1.000
_cell.length_c   1.000
_cell.angle_alpha   90.00
_cell.angle_beta   90.00
_cell.angle_gamma   90.00
#
_symmetry.space_group_name_H-M   'P 1'
#
loop_
_entity.id
_entity.type
_entity.pdbx_description
1 polymer ?
#
loop_
_entity_poly.entity_id
_entity_poly.type
_entity_poly.pdbx_seq_one_letter_code
_entity_poly.pdbx_strand_id
1 'polypeptide(L)'
;MTETTTPTLAELMAQQAQLERQIAAASLTGVQAAQAVMDRTSTGKVADDLEALLTDIPAGSQSYQQLFNVINVVRNVKSWLPQEVARLQALAAEPQTQEAA
;
A
#
# COMPACT_ATOMS: atom_id res chain seq x y z
N MET A 1 -2.10 9.59 44.80
CA MET A 1 -2.76 10.46 43.83
C MET A 1 -1.81 10.56 42.65
N THR A 2 -2.13 9.94 41.53
CA THR A 2 -1.35 10.10 40.30
C THR A 2 -1.79 11.43 39.68
N GLU A 3 -0.92 12.45 39.73
CA GLU A 3 -1.13 13.67 38.96
C GLU A 3 -1.10 13.30 37.48
N THR A 4 -2.26 13.28 36.84
CA THR A 4 -2.36 13.16 35.39
C THR A 4 -2.04 14.54 34.81
N THR A 5 -0.76 14.84 34.60
CA THR A 5 -0.35 16.03 33.84
C THR A 5 -0.86 15.90 32.40
N THR A 6 -1.51 16.96 31.91
CA THR A 6 -1.94 17.03 30.50
C THR A 6 -0.71 16.98 29.60
N PRO A 7 -0.66 16.09 28.60
CA PRO A 7 0.48 16.00 27.69
C PRO A 7 0.61 17.29 26.86
N THR A 8 1.85 17.70 26.64
CA THR A 8 2.23 18.79 25.74
C THR A 8 2.00 18.40 24.27
N LEU A 9 1.97 19.39 23.39
CA LEU A 9 1.85 19.14 21.95
C LEU A 9 3.00 18.27 21.41
N ALA A 10 4.23 18.48 21.89
CA ALA A 10 5.39 17.68 21.49
C ALA A 10 5.23 16.21 21.91
N GLU A 11 4.75 15.94 23.13
CA GLU A 11 4.48 14.59 23.61
C GLU A 11 3.35 13.91 22.83
N LEU A 12 2.32 14.67 22.41
CA LEU A 12 1.25 14.15 21.54
C LEU A 12 1.76 13.80 20.15
N MET A 13 2.61 14.64 19.55
CA MET A 13 3.22 14.37 18.25
C MET A 13 4.17 13.16 18.30
N ALA A 14 4.97 13.03 19.37
CA ALA A 14 5.83 11.87 19.57
C ALA A 14 5.03 10.56 19.72
N GLN A 15 3.91 10.60 20.47
CA GLN A 15 2.98 9.49 20.59
C GLN A 15 2.34 9.13 19.25
N GLN A 16 1.92 10.12 18.46
CA GLN A 16 1.37 9.91 17.12
C GLN A 16 2.39 9.22 16.20
N ALA A 17 3.62 9.73 16.13
CA ALA A 17 4.69 9.12 15.32
C ALA A 17 4.98 7.68 15.78
N GLN A 18 4.96 7.42 17.09
CA GLN A 18 5.12 6.06 17.61
C GLN A 18 3.96 5.13 17.22
N LEU A 19 2.72 5.63 17.21
CA LEU A 19 1.56 4.86 16.77
C LEU A 19 1.63 4.57 15.26
N GLU A 20 2.00 5.57 14.45
CA GLU A 20 2.14 5.42 12.99
C GLU A 20 3.18 4.35 12.63
N ARG A 21 4.31 4.30 13.35
CA ARG A 21 5.32 3.24 13.17
C ARG A 21 4.79 1.86 13.52
N GLN A 22 4.03 1.73 14.61
CA GLN A 22 3.43 0.45 15.00
C GLN A 22 2.40 -0.03 13.97
N ILE A 23 1.56 0.89 13.48
CA ILE A 23 0.60 0.60 12.40
C ILE A 23 1.34 0.19 11.13
N ALA A 24 2.43 0.88 10.79
CA ALA A 24 3.23 0.58 9.61
C ALA A 24 3.86 -0.82 9.69
N ALA A 25 4.48 -1.15 10.82
CA ALA A 25 5.06 -2.47 11.06
C ALA A 25 4.00 -3.58 11.03
N ALA A 26 2.81 -3.35 11.62
CA ALA A 26 1.71 -4.32 11.59
C ALA A 26 1.15 -4.53 10.17
N SER A 27 1.13 -3.49 9.34
CA SER A 27 0.60 -3.54 7.97
C SER A 27 1.59 -4.13 6.97
N LEU A 28 2.90 -3.97 7.22
CA LEU A 28 3.97 -4.32 6.28
C LEU A 28 3.89 -5.76 5.79
N THR A 29 3.69 -6.73 6.69
CA THR A 29 3.61 -8.16 6.34
C THR A 29 2.46 -8.44 5.36
N GLY A 30 1.31 -7.80 5.55
CA GLY A 30 0.16 -7.96 4.66
C GLY A 30 0.41 -7.37 3.27
N VAL A 31 1.00 -6.18 3.20
CA VAL A 31 1.32 -5.52 1.93
C VAL A 31 2.42 -6.27 1.17
N GLN A 32 3.44 -6.78 1.86
CA GLN A 32 4.48 -7.63 1.27
C GLN A 32 3.89 -8.94 0.73
N ALA A 33 2.97 -9.57 1.45
CA ALA A 33 2.27 -10.76 0.96
C ALA A 33 1.44 -10.45 -0.30
N ALA A 34 0.75 -9.31 -0.33
CA ALA A 34 0.02 -8.86 -1.52
C ALA A 34 0.97 -8.61 -2.71
N GLN A 35 2.10 -7.94 -2.48
CA GLN A 35 3.14 -7.75 -3.51
C GLN A 35 3.63 -9.09 -4.06
N ALA A 36 3.99 -10.04 -3.18
CA ALA A 36 4.47 -11.35 -3.59
C ALA A 36 3.42 -12.14 -4.40
N VAL A 37 2.12 -11.97 -4.13
CA VAL A 37 1.04 -12.55 -4.92
C VAL A 37 0.93 -11.88 -6.29
N MET A 38 1.03 -10.55 -6.36
CA MET A 38 0.95 -9.79 -7.61
C MET A 38 2.18 -9.99 -8.51
N ASP A 39 3.35 -10.28 -7.94
CA ASP A 39 4.59 -10.58 -8.66
C ASP A 39 4.61 -12.00 -9.27
N ARG A 40 3.65 -12.86 -8.89
CA ARG A 40 3.50 -14.17 -9.54
C ARG A 40 3.20 -13.97 -11.02
N THR A 41 3.85 -14.80 -11.84
CA THR A 41 3.78 -14.76 -13.30
C THR A 41 2.35 -14.81 -13.85
N SER A 42 1.43 -15.48 -13.16
CA SER A 42 0.02 -15.55 -13.53
C SER A 42 -0.70 -14.20 -13.50
N THR A 43 -0.39 -13.32 -12.56
CA THR A 43 -1.14 -12.07 -12.37
C THR A 43 -0.81 -11.04 -13.45
N GLY A 44 0.47 -10.94 -13.84
CA GLY A 44 0.88 -10.14 -15.00
C GLY A 44 0.27 -10.68 -16.30
N LYS A 45 0.34 -12.00 -16.49
CA LYS A 45 -0.20 -12.67 -17.67
C LYS A 45 -1.70 -12.41 -17.86
N VAL A 46 -2.50 -12.34 -16.78
CA VAL A 46 -3.93 -12.04 -16.89
C VAL A 46 -4.19 -10.67 -17.51
N ALA A 47 -3.46 -9.63 -17.11
CA ALA A 47 -3.63 -8.30 -17.72
C ALA A 47 -3.23 -8.28 -19.20
N ASP A 48 -2.13 -8.96 -19.53
CA ASP A 48 -1.63 -9.04 -20.91
C ASP A 48 -2.58 -9.85 -21.82
N ASP A 49 -3.11 -10.97 -21.31
CA ASP A 49 -4.08 -11.81 -22.02
C ASP A 49 -5.39 -11.04 -22.26
N LEU A 50 -5.88 -10.29 -21.26
CA LEU A 50 -7.09 -9.49 -21.41
C LEU A 50 -6.90 -8.32 -22.38
N GLU A 51 -5.72 -7.70 -22.39
CA GLU A 51 -5.40 -6.62 -23.33
C GLU A 51 -5.38 -7.12 -24.77
N ALA A 52 -4.84 -8.30 -25.01
CA ALA A 52 -4.88 -8.94 -26.33
C ALA A 52 -6.32 -9.17 -26.83
N LEU A 53 -7.26 -9.48 -25.94
CA LEU A 53 -8.66 -9.68 -26.31
C LEU A 53 -9.39 -8.38 -26.68
N LEU A 54 -8.89 -7.22 -26.26
CA LEU A 54 -9.54 -5.93 -26.54
C LEU A 54 -9.57 -5.62 -28.04
N THR A 55 -8.65 -6.15 -28.85
CA THR A 55 -8.61 -5.91 -30.30
C THR A 55 -9.82 -6.48 -31.03
N ASP A 56 -10.42 -7.53 -30.48
CA ASP A 56 -11.52 -8.27 -31.08
C ASP A 56 -12.89 -7.83 -30.53
N ILE A 57 -12.89 -6.94 -29.54
CA ILE A 57 -14.10 -6.49 -28.85
C ILE A 57 -14.42 -5.04 -29.27
N PRO A 58 -15.67 -4.74 -29.68
CA PRO A 58 -16.06 -3.37 -29.97
C PRO A 58 -15.83 -2.44 -28.77
N ALA A 59 -15.08 -1.36 -28.97
CA ALA A 59 -14.67 -0.42 -27.90
C ALA A 59 -15.85 0.23 -27.13
N GLY A 60 -17.00 0.35 -27.78
CA GLY A 60 -18.23 0.87 -27.17
C GLY A 60 -19.03 -0.16 -26.37
N SER A 61 -18.62 -1.44 -26.37
CA SER A 61 -19.34 -2.50 -25.67
C SER A 61 -19.04 -2.48 -24.17
N GLN A 62 -20.01 -2.96 -23.38
CA GLN A 62 -19.83 -3.18 -21.94
C GLN A 62 -18.66 -4.15 -21.67
N SER A 63 -18.50 -5.19 -22.49
CA SER A 63 -17.41 -6.16 -22.34
C SER A 63 -16.04 -5.51 -22.48
N TYR A 64 -15.84 -4.63 -23.47
CA TYR A 64 -14.59 -3.90 -23.62
C TYR A 64 -14.26 -3.08 -22.37
N GLN A 65 -15.24 -2.31 -21.89
CA GLN A 65 -15.08 -1.44 -20.74
C GLN A 65 -14.72 -2.23 -19.47
N GLN A 66 -15.37 -3.38 -19.26
CA GLN A 66 -15.08 -4.20 -18.10
C GLN A 66 -13.70 -4.84 -18.15
N LEU A 67 -13.27 -5.36 -19.30
CA LEU A 67 -11.91 -5.89 -19.45
C LEU A 67 -10.86 -4.78 -19.27
N PHE A 68 -11.10 -3.61 -19.85
CA PHE A 68 -10.23 -2.45 -19.67
C PHE A 68 -10.10 -2.03 -18.20
N ASN A 69 -11.20 -2.03 -17.44
CA ASN A 69 -11.18 -1.74 -16.01
C ASN A 69 -10.34 -2.76 -15.21
N VAL A 70 -10.50 -4.06 -15.50
CA VAL A 70 -9.70 -5.12 -14.84
C VAL A 70 -8.22 -4.93 -15.12
N ILE A 71 -7.84 -4.70 -16.38
CA ILE A 71 -6.45 -4.44 -16.78
C ILE A 71 -5.88 -3.26 -15.97
N ASN A 72 -6.61 -2.15 -15.90
CA ASN A 72 -6.17 -0.97 -15.16
C ASN A 72 -6.00 -1.25 -13.67
N VAL A 73 -6.94 -1.94 -13.03
CA VAL A 73 -6.83 -2.29 -11.61
C VAL A 73 -5.59 -3.15 -11.37
N VAL A 74 -5.37 -4.19 -12.17
CA VAL A 74 -4.21 -5.09 -12.01
C VAL A 74 -2.91 -4.32 -12.17
N ARG A 75 -2.80 -3.47 -13.19
CA ARG A 75 -1.60 -2.66 -13.45
C ARG A 75 -1.36 -1.62 -12.36
N ASN A 76 -2.41 -0.94 -11.91
CA ASN A 76 -2.32 0.07 -10.86
C ASN A 76 -1.89 -0.54 -9.53
N VAL A 77 -2.51 -1.66 -9.13
CA VAL A 77 -2.15 -2.37 -7.88
C VAL A 77 -0.71 -2.88 -7.96
N LYS A 78 -0.30 -3.45 -9.09
CA LYS A 78 1.08 -3.92 -9.30
C LYS A 78 2.10 -2.79 -9.23
N SER A 79 1.77 -1.61 -9.74
CA SER A 79 2.63 -0.41 -9.68
C SER A 79 2.69 0.21 -8.28
N TRP A 80 1.57 0.19 -7.55
CA TRP A 80 1.43 0.81 -6.24
C TRP A 80 2.09 0.00 -5.10
N LEU A 81 1.91 -1.32 -5.09
CA LEU A 81 2.37 -2.18 -3.98
C LEU A 81 3.86 -2.02 -3.63
N PRO A 82 4.81 -1.99 -4.58
CA PRO A 82 6.22 -1.80 -4.25
C PRO A 82 6.50 -0.46 -3.55
N GLN A 83 5.79 0.61 -3.95
CA GLN A 83 5.94 1.93 -3.35
C GLN A 83 5.41 1.94 -1.91
N GLU A 84 4.28 1.27 -1.69
CA GLU A 84 3.71 1.15 -0.35
C GLU A 84 4.58 0.32 0.59
N VAL A 85 5.17 -0.79 0.09
CA VAL A 85 6.15 -1.55 0.86
C VAL A 85 7.34 -0.69 1.25
N ALA A 86 7.91 0.08 0.31
CA ALA A 86 9.02 0.98 0.60
C ALA A 86 8.65 2.06 1.63
N ARG A 87 7.46 2.65 1.53
CA ARG A 87 6.94 3.64 2.48
C ARG A 87 6.79 3.07 3.89
N LEU A 88 6.19 1.89 4.01
CA LEU A 88 5.98 1.20 5.29
C LEU A 88 7.29 0.75 5.93
N GLN A 89 8.25 0.29 5.13
CA GLN A 89 9.60 -0.03 5.60
C GLN A 89 10.32 1.21 6.13
N ALA A 90 10.23 2.33 5.42
CA ALA A 90 10.82 3.59 5.86
C ALA A 90 10.23 4.04 7.21
N LEU A 91 8.91 4.07 7.33
CA LEU A 91 8.23 4.43 8.58
C LEU A 91 8.61 3.50 9.73
N ALA A 92 8.56 2.17 9.52
CA ALA A 92 8.92 1.22 10.56
C ALA A 92 10.40 1.32 11.02
N ALA A 93 11.29 1.81 10.15
CA ALA A 93 12.71 1.99 10.43
C ALA A 93 13.07 3.36 11.04
N GLU A 94 12.15 4.32 11.10
CA GLU A 94 12.44 5.64 11.66
C GLU A 94 12.91 5.53 13.11
N PRO A 95 14.07 6.09 13.47
CA PRO A 95 14.59 6.03 14.83
C PRO A 95 13.64 6.74 15.80
N GLN A 96 13.59 6.29 17.06
CA GLN A 96 12.96 7.08 18.10
C GLN A 96 13.84 8.32 18.29
N THR A 97 13.44 9.46 17.73
CA THR A 97 14.00 10.73 18.19
C THR A 97 13.54 10.90 19.62
N GLN A 98 14.34 10.38 20.55
CA GLN A 98 14.33 10.80 21.93
C GLN A 98 14.80 12.24 21.88
N GLU A 99 13.84 13.16 21.87
CA GLU A 99 14.13 14.55 22.23
C GLU A 99 14.43 14.52 23.73
N ALA A 100 15.70 14.27 24.04
CA ALA A 100 16.27 14.41 25.36
C ALA A 100 16.62 15.89 25.56
N ALA A 101 15.80 16.61 26.32
CA ALA A 101 16.18 17.63 27.31
C ALA A 101 14.93 18.32 27.88
#